data_AF-A0A817NTZ3-F1
#
_entry.id   AF-A0A817NTZ3-F1
#
_cell.length_a   1.000
_cell.length_b   1.000
_cell.length_c   1.000
_cell.angle_alpha   90.00
_cell.angle_beta   90.00
_cell.angle_gamma   90.00
#
_symmetry.space_group_name_H-M   'P 1'
#
loop_
_entity.id
_entity.type
_entity.pdbx_description
1 polymer ?
#
loop_
_entity_poly.entity_id
_entity_poly.type
_entity_poly.pdbx_seq_one_letter_code
_entity_poly.pdbx_strand_id
1 'polypeptide(L)'
;MVEDNPQPFESKLNRRVVAADGFTYEREAILNWFKDSNRSPMTNQELENKELKPNHAVKSILQSFCDSKKNEKKLDEKPPKNGDNAE
;
A
#
# COMPACT_ATOMS: atom_id res chain seq x y z
N MET A 1 -27.27 15.18 5.89
CA MET A 1 -25.81 15.16 6.10
C MET A 1 -25.39 13.72 6.00
N VAL A 2 -24.73 13.35 4.90
CA VAL A 2 -24.15 12.00 4.77
C VAL A 2 -22.97 11.96 5.74
N GLU A 3 -23.13 11.22 6.83
CA GLU A 3 -22.05 10.99 7.77
C GLU A 3 -20.94 10.27 7.02
N ASP A 4 -19.82 10.97 6.85
CA ASP A 4 -18.53 10.39 6.49
C ASP A 4 -18.22 9.39 7.61
N ASN A 5 -18.67 8.15 7.42
CA ASN A 5 -18.37 7.02 8.28
C ASN A 5 -16.99 6.53 7.86
N PRO A 6 -15.89 6.96 8.52
CA PRO A 6 -14.56 6.55 8.12
C PRO A 6 -14.49 5.04 8.31
N GLN A 7 -14.56 4.32 7.20
CA GLN A 7 -14.35 2.89 7.18
C GLN A 7 -13.02 2.61 7.89
N PRO A 8 -12.98 1.75 8.92
CA PRO A 8 -11.80 1.56 9.74
C PRO A 8 -10.60 1.25 8.86
N PHE A 9 -9.39 1.67 9.26
CA PHE A 9 -8.17 1.46 8.46
C PHE A 9 -7.94 -0.01 8.05
N GLU A 10 -8.48 -0.95 8.84
CA GLU A 10 -8.60 -2.37 8.50
C GLU A 10 -9.25 -2.63 7.12
N SER A 11 -10.22 -1.81 6.74
CA SER A 11 -10.91 -1.84 5.45
C SER A 11 -10.02 -1.47 4.27
N LYS A 12 -8.94 -0.70 4.49
CA LYS A 12 -7.97 -0.37 3.43
C LYS A 12 -6.88 -1.44 3.29
N LEU A 13 -6.54 -2.08 4.41
CA LEU A 13 -5.52 -3.11 4.47
C LEU A 13 -5.95 -4.42 3.80
N ASN A 14 -7.21 -4.78 3.95
CA ASN A 14 -7.80 -5.98 3.34
C ASN A 14 -8.02 -5.87 1.82
N ARG A 15 -7.78 -4.71 1.19
CA ARG A 15 -7.95 -4.56 -0.26
C ARG A 15 -6.84 -5.18 -1.10
N ARG A 16 -5.75 -5.64 -0.49
CA ARG A 16 -4.65 -6.26 -1.25
C ARG A 16 -4.98 -7.71 -1.61
N VAL A 17 -4.92 -7.99 -2.90
CA VAL A 17 -5.21 -9.30 -3.49
C VAL A 17 -4.03 -9.77 -4.32
N VAL A 18 -3.78 -11.07 -4.33
CA VAL A 18 -2.79 -11.73 -5.18
C VAL A 18 -3.50 -12.30 -6.40
N ALA A 19 -3.01 -12.00 -7.60
CA ALA A 19 -3.50 -12.62 -8.83
C ALA A 19 -2.72 -13.92 -9.14
N ALA A 20 -3.14 -14.66 -10.17
CA ALA A 20 -2.52 -15.94 -10.55
C ALA A 20 -1.01 -15.85 -10.87
N ASP A 21 -0.53 -14.66 -11.24
CA ASP A 21 0.88 -14.37 -11.49
C ASP A 21 1.73 -14.24 -10.20
N GLY A 22 1.11 -14.31 -9.02
CA GLY A 22 1.79 -14.17 -7.73
C GLY A 22 2.05 -12.72 -7.31
N PHE A 23 1.61 -11.74 -8.11
CA PHE A 23 1.76 -10.33 -7.77
C PHE A 23 0.58 -9.82 -6.96
N THR A 24 0.87 -8.88 -6.06
CA THR A 24 -0.14 -8.26 -5.20
C THR A 24 -0.61 -6.94 -5.78
N TYR A 25 -1.92 -6.81 -5.98
CA TYR A 25 -2.59 -5.63 -6.49
C TYR A 25 -3.63 -5.12 -5.50
N GLU A 26 -4.08 -3.88 -5.70
CA GLU A 26 -5.30 -3.40 -5.04
C GLU A 26 -6.52 -4.00 -5.74
N ARG A 27 -7.47 -4.51 -4.96
CA ARG A 27 -8.67 -5.20 -5.43
C ARG A 27 -9.41 -4.36 -6.47
N GLU A 28 -9.64 -3.09 -6.20
CA GLU A 28 -10.37 -2.21 -7.13
C GLU A 28 -9.59 -1.97 -8.44
N ALA A 29 -8.27 -1.77 -8.35
CA ALA A 29 -7.43 -1.54 -9.51
C ALA A 29 -7.38 -2.75 -10.45
N ILE A 30 -7.14 -3.95 -9.91
CA ILE A 30 -7.07 -5.17 -10.72
C ILE A 30 -8.45 -5.60 -11.24
N LEU A 31 -9.53 -5.39 -10.47
CA LEU A 31 -10.89 -5.63 -10.95
C LEU A 31 -11.24 -4.69 -12.10
N ASN A 32 -10.84 -3.43 -12.03
CA ASN A 32 -11.08 -2.50 -13.14
C ASN A 32 -10.25 -2.88 -14.37
N TRP A 33 -8.99 -3.27 -14.19
CA TRP A 33 -8.15 -3.78 -15.27
C TRP A 33 -8.74 -5.01 -15.95
N PHE A 34 -9.31 -5.94 -15.18
CA PHE A 34 -9.96 -7.15 -15.69
C PHE A 34 -11.23 -6.93 -16.51
N LYS A 35 -11.76 -5.70 -16.56
CA LYS A 35 -12.85 -5.34 -17.46
C LYS A 35 -12.37 -5.25 -18.91
N ASP A 36 -11.17 -4.70 -19.11
CA ASP A 36 -10.62 -4.39 -20.43
C ASP A 36 -9.49 -5.37 -20.83
N SER A 37 -8.84 -6.05 -19.88
CA SER A 37 -7.66 -6.87 -20.14
C SER A 37 -7.60 -8.12 -19.25
N ASN A 38 -7.13 -9.24 -19.81
CA ASN A 38 -6.92 -10.51 -19.08
C ASN A 38 -5.45 -10.74 -18.70
N ARG A 39 -4.63 -9.70 -18.79
CA ARG A 39 -3.19 -9.78 -18.59
C ARG A 39 -2.77 -9.24 -17.24
N SER A 40 -1.62 -9.69 -16.75
CA SER A 40 -0.96 -9.09 -15.60
C SER A 40 -0.60 -7.62 -15.90
N PRO A 41 -1.00 -6.65 -15.07
CA PRO A 41 -0.56 -5.27 -15.23
C PRO A 41 0.96 -5.09 -15.12
N MET A 42 1.65 -5.97 -14.38
CA MET A 42 3.09 -5.87 -14.14
C MET A 42 3.91 -6.56 -15.23
N THR A 43 3.51 -7.75 -15.64
CA THR A 43 4.30 -8.56 -16.59
C THR A 43 3.74 -8.53 -18.00
N ASN A 44 2.55 -7.97 -18.19
CA ASN A 44 1.79 -7.97 -19.44
C ASN A 44 1.57 -9.37 -20.04
N GLN A 45 1.72 -10.42 -19.22
CA GLN A 45 1.46 -11.81 -19.59
C GLN A 45 0.01 -12.15 -19.36
N GLU A 46 -0.55 -13.08 -20.15
CA GLU A 46 -1.88 -13.61 -19.88
C GLU A 46 -1.90 -14.35 -18.54
N LEU A 47 -2.91 -14.04 -17.74
CA LEU A 47 -3.12 -14.73 -16.47
C LEU A 47 -3.82 -16.06 -16.75
N GLU A 48 -3.36 -17.12 -16.10
CA GLU A 48 -4.00 -18.44 -16.17
C GLU A 48 -5.46 -18.35 -15.70
N ASN A 49 -5.73 -17.53 -14.69
CA ASN A 49 -7.08 -17.21 -14.26
C ASN A 49 -7.18 -15.81 -13.64
N LYS A 50 -8.41 -15.30 -13.52
CA LYS A 50 -8.73 -14.04 -12.84
C LYS A 50 -9.01 -14.22 -11.35
N GLU A 51 -8.55 -15.32 -10.74
CA GLU A 51 -8.77 -15.54 -9.33
C GLU A 51 -7.92 -14.57 -8.51
N LEU A 52 -8.57 -13.90 -7.57
CA LEU A 52 -7.95 -12.94 -6.68
C LEU A 52 -8.00 -13.48 -5.26
N LYS A 53 -6.85 -13.83 -4.72
CA LYS A 53 -6.72 -14.39 -3.36
C LYS A 53 -6.36 -13.27 -2.37
N PRO A 54 -7.02 -13.17 -1.20
CA PRO A 54 -6.64 -12.16 -0.21
C PRO A 54 -5.20 -12.38 0.28
N ASN A 55 -4.40 -11.31 0.35
CA ASN A 55 -3.02 -11.40 0.85
C ASN A 55 -2.92 -11.05 2.33
N HIS A 56 -3.00 -12.06 3.20
CA HIS A 56 -2.86 -11.89 4.65
C HIS A 56 -1.42 -11.57 5.08
N ALA A 57 -0.40 -11.96 4.30
CA ALA A 57 0.99 -11.65 4.63
C ALA A 57 1.27 -10.15 4.54
N VAL A 58 0.71 -9.48 3.53
CA VAL A 58 0.85 -8.02 3.39
C VAL A 58 0.09 -7.27 4.48
N LYS A 59 -1.01 -7.85 5.03
CA LYS A 59 -1.69 -7.29 6.21
C LYS A 59 -0.70 -7.18 7.38
N SER A 60 0.04 -8.24 7.68
CA SER A 60 1.02 -8.24 8.77
C SER A 60 2.14 -7.24 8.56
N ILE A 61 2.69 -7.17 7.34
CA ILE A 61 3.78 -6.24 7.02
C ILE A 61 3.30 -4.81 7.17
N LEU A 62 2.19 -4.44 6.52
CA LEU A 62 1.73 -3.06 6.57
C LEU A 62 1.23 -2.63 7.95
N GLN A 63 0.67 -3.56 8.73
CA GLN A 63 0.31 -3.31 10.13
C GLN A 63 1.55 -2.90 10.93
N SER A 64 2.64 -3.67 10.82
CA SER A 64 3.92 -3.32 11.45
C SER A 64 4.48 -1.98 10.97
N PHE A 65 4.35 -1.65 9.68
CA PHE A 65 4.76 -0.34 9.14
C PHE A 65 3.91 0.83 9.68
N CYS A 66 2.60 0.65 9.84
CA CYS A 66 1.71 1.67 10.39
C CYS A 66 1.91 1.89 11.89
N ASP A 67 2.23 0.83 12.64
CA ASP A 67 2.56 0.94 14.06
C ASP A 67 3.86 1.74 14.29
N SER A 68 4.83 1.69 13.37
CA SER A 68 6.02 2.55 13.40
C SER A 68 5.79 4.01 12.98
N LYS A 69 4.67 4.34 12.32
CA LYS A 69 4.39 5.71 11.84
C LYS A 69 3.74 6.64 12.89
N LYS A 70 3.47 6.16 14.11
CA LYS A 70 2.95 7.00 15.20
C LYS A 70 4.01 7.92 15.84
N ASN A 71 5.27 7.91 15.41
CA ASN A 71 6.35 8.72 16.01
C ASN A 71 7.18 9.58 15.03
N GLU A 72 6.62 10.02 13.89
CA GLU A 72 7.36 10.86 12.93
C GLU A 72 6.63 12.16 12.54
N LYS A 73 5.95 12.80 13.50
CA LYS A 73 5.69 14.26 13.43
C LYS A 73 6.66 14.96 14.38
N LYS A 74 7.93 15.11 13.97
CA LYS A 74 8.91 16.11 14.44
C LYS A 74 10.24 15.85 13.72
N LEU A 75 10.41 16.44 12.54
CA LEU A 75 11.73 16.62 11.91
C LEU A 75 11.70 17.92 11.11
N ASP A 76 11.40 19.03 11.80
CA ASP A 76 11.48 20.39 11.25
C ASP A 76 12.51 21.26 11.99
N GLU A 77 13.43 20.68 12.77
CA GLU A 77 14.58 21.43 13.27
C GLU A 77 15.81 21.11 12.41
N LYS A 78 16.12 22.08 11.54
CA LYS A 78 17.35 22.13 10.76
C LYS A 78 18.55 21.90 11.68
N PRO A 79 19.57 21.13 11.26
CA PRO A 79 20.81 21.02 12.03
C PRO A 79 21.47 22.42 12.15
N PRO A 80 22.01 22.80 13.33
CA PRO A 80 22.85 23.98 13.42
C PRO A 80 24.03 23.78 12.46
N LYS A 81 24.24 24.76 11.58
CA LYS A 81 25.41 24.80 10.71
C LYS A 81 26.64 24.95 11.61
N ASN A 82 27.52 23.95 11.60
CA ASN A 82 28.87 24.11 12.13
C ASN A 82 29.57 25.23 11.35
N GLY A 83 30.07 26.21 12.08
CA GLY A 83 30.88 27.29 11.56
C GLY A 83 31.19 28.23 12.71
N ASP A 84 32.30 27.99 13.39
CA ASP A 84 33.37 28.99 13.53
C ASP A 84 34.51 28.39 14.37
N ASN A 85 35.64 28.25 13.70
CA ASN A 85 36.95 27.95 14.25
C ASN A 85 37.60 29.31 14.53
N ALA A 86 37.73 29.73 15.79
CA ALA A 86 38.56 30.86 16.22
C ALA A 86 38.66 30.91 17.75
N GLU A 87 39.77 30.46 18.32
CA GLU A 87 40.82 31.30 18.94
C GLU A 87 41.91 30.40 19.55
#